data_AF-A0A6C0J4A4-F1
#
_entry.id   AF-A0A6C0J4A4-F1
#
_cell.length_a   1.000
_cell.length_b   1.000
_cell.length_c   1.000
_cell.angle_alpha   90.00
_cell.angle_beta   90.00
_cell.angle_gamma   90.00
#
_symmetry.space_group_name_H-M   'P 1'
#
loop_
_entity.id
_entity.type
_entity.pdbx_description
1 polymer ?
#
loop_
_entity_poly.entity_id
_entity_poly.type
_entity_poly.pdbx_seq_one_letter_code
_entity_poly.pdbx_strand_id
1 'polypeptide(L)'
;MQTTKWGPSGWNLFHNVALKYDPQNSALYKQFYESFKYLLPCKYCRESYTLFLKEKPIQKFLVSSERLFYWTYLMHNKVNDKLRKQGFLKTENPSYATIKKFYDIGCYNKCTYIDYVTFIGCVVFNYGSIGSTKDCPSQCTQTAYKIFFKHLNMIFPKEHPITPETKILDNNCNLVVWYYTTILNREKINNQQLFDKYINYFVNMRATCSTKTSCRVKL
;
A
#
# COMPACT_ATOMS: atom_id res chain seq x y z
N MET A 1 -8.39 3.18 -8.15
CA MET A 1 -7.61 4.44 -8.26
C MET A 1 -6.61 4.32 -9.41
N GLN A 2 -6.22 5.44 -10.03
CA GLN A 2 -5.32 5.48 -11.20
C GLN A 2 -3.92 4.97 -10.85
N THR A 3 -3.49 3.87 -11.47
CA THR A 3 -2.23 3.18 -11.18
C THR A 3 -0.99 4.04 -11.43
N THR A 4 -1.04 4.96 -12.39
CA THR A 4 0.06 5.89 -12.68
C THR A 4 0.30 6.91 -11.57
N LYS A 5 -0.70 7.16 -10.70
CA LYS A 5 -0.59 8.12 -9.58
C LYS A 5 -0.04 7.47 -8.32
N TRP A 6 -0.56 6.31 -7.93
CA TRP A 6 -0.17 5.64 -6.68
C TRP A 6 0.88 4.54 -6.86
N GLY A 7 1.04 4.00 -8.06
CA GLY A 7 1.91 2.86 -8.36
C GLY A 7 3.37 3.11 -7.96
N PRO A 8 4.01 4.22 -8.38
CA PRO A 8 5.38 4.53 -7.99
C PRO A 8 5.57 4.61 -6.46
N SER A 9 4.68 5.33 -5.76
CA SER A 9 4.71 5.42 -4.29
C SER A 9 4.50 4.06 -3.62
N GLY A 10 3.63 3.22 -4.20
CA GLY A 10 3.38 1.86 -3.71
C GLY A 10 4.57 0.94 -3.85
N TRP A 11 5.26 0.97 -5.01
CA TRP A 11 6.49 0.21 -5.21
C TRP A 11 7.61 0.69 -4.30
N ASN A 12 7.76 2.00 -4.10
CA ASN A 12 8.72 2.55 -3.14
C ASN A 12 8.46 1.98 -1.74
N LEU A 13 7.22 2.03 -1.23
CA LEU A 13 6.91 1.42 0.07
C LEU A 13 7.21 -0.08 0.08
N PHE A 14 6.75 -0.80 -0.95
CA PHE A 14 6.88 -2.25 -1.06
C PHE A 14 8.34 -2.73 -1.00
N HIS A 15 9.23 -2.04 -1.71
CA HIS A 15 10.66 -2.32 -1.72
C HIS A 15 11.36 -1.90 -0.42
N ASN A 16 11.04 -0.73 0.13
CA ASN A 16 11.69 -0.25 1.37
C ASN A 16 11.30 -1.06 2.60
N VAL A 17 10.07 -1.54 2.68
CA VAL A 17 9.66 -2.46 3.75
C VAL A 17 10.55 -3.70 3.77
N ALA A 18 10.92 -4.25 2.60
CA ALA A 18 11.77 -5.44 2.52
C ALA A 18 13.17 -5.19 3.05
N LEU A 19 13.70 -3.98 2.86
CA LEU A 19 15.02 -3.59 3.36
C LEU A 19 15.07 -3.48 4.88
N LYS A 20 13.92 -3.19 5.52
CA LYS A 20 13.77 -3.15 6.98
C LYS A 20 13.48 -4.53 7.61
N TYR A 21 13.45 -5.59 6.80
CA TYR A 21 13.12 -6.93 7.25
C TYR A 21 13.98 -7.40 8.42
N ASP A 22 13.28 -7.92 9.43
CA ASP A 22 13.86 -8.57 10.60
C ASP A 22 13.36 -10.03 10.65
N PRO A 23 14.27 -11.03 10.60
CA PRO A 23 13.93 -12.44 10.72
C PRO A 23 13.08 -12.79 11.95
N GLN A 24 13.24 -12.09 13.07
CA GLN A 24 12.43 -12.33 14.28
C GLN A 24 10.94 -12.02 14.04
N ASN A 25 10.66 -11.13 13.09
CA ASN A 25 9.31 -10.68 12.72
C ASN A 25 8.82 -11.32 11.41
N SER A 26 9.42 -12.42 10.98
CA SER A 26 9.15 -13.07 9.68
C SER A 26 7.66 -13.28 9.37
N ALA A 27 6.88 -13.72 10.36
CA ALA A 27 5.43 -13.93 10.20
C ALA A 27 4.68 -12.62 9.91
N LEU A 28 5.06 -11.50 10.54
CA LEU A 28 4.43 -10.19 10.31
C LEU A 28 4.74 -9.66 8.91
N TYR A 29 5.97 -9.83 8.44
CA TYR A 29 6.35 -9.48 7.06
C TYR A 29 5.61 -10.33 6.04
N LYS A 30 5.50 -11.64 6.27
CA LYS A 30 4.70 -12.53 5.42
C LYS A 30 3.26 -12.05 5.31
N GLN A 31 2.59 -11.83 6.45
CA GLN A 31 1.22 -11.36 6.50
C GLN A 31 1.06 -10.00 5.79
N PHE A 32 2.00 -9.06 6.01
CA PHE A 32 2.00 -7.78 5.32
C PHE A 32 2.01 -7.95 3.81
N TYR A 33 2.98 -8.67 3.25
CA TYR A 33 3.10 -8.85 1.81
C TYR A 33 1.95 -9.64 1.21
N GLU A 34 1.45 -10.68 1.89
CA GLU A 34 0.31 -11.46 1.42
C GLU A 34 -1.00 -10.66 1.46
N SER A 35 -1.13 -9.69 2.37
CA SER A 35 -2.34 -8.86 2.49
C SER A 35 -2.55 -7.90 1.31
N PHE A 36 -1.52 -7.61 0.50
CA PHE A 36 -1.64 -6.72 -0.67
C PHE A 36 -2.68 -7.19 -1.69
N LYS A 37 -2.97 -8.50 -1.74
CA LYS A 37 -4.08 -9.05 -2.56
C LYS A 37 -5.46 -8.51 -2.16
N TYR A 38 -5.59 -7.91 -0.98
CA TYR A 38 -6.80 -7.24 -0.51
C TYR A 38 -6.63 -5.71 -0.41
N LEU A 39 -5.40 -5.19 -0.32
CA LEU A 39 -5.15 -3.76 -0.09
C LEU A 39 -5.00 -2.92 -1.36
N LEU A 40 -4.49 -3.50 -2.45
CA LEU A 40 -4.16 -2.71 -3.65
C LEU A 40 -5.41 -1.95 -4.15
N PRO A 41 -5.33 -0.63 -4.40
CA PRO A 41 -6.48 0.22 -4.73
C PRO A 41 -6.89 0.09 -6.21
N CYS A 42 -6.92 -1.15 -6.71
CA CYS A 42 -7.19 -1.54 -8.09
C CYS A 42 -7.58 -3.02 -8.13
N LYS A 43 -8.79 -3.34 -8.61
CA LYS A 43 -9.32 -4.71 -8.69
C LYS A 43 -8.42 -5.65 -9.50
N TYR A 44 -8.09 -5.27 -10.73
CA TYR A 44 -7.24 -6.08 -11.61
C TYR A 44 -5.82 -6.29 -11.07
N CYS A 45 -5.32 -5.32 -10.30
CA CYS A 45 -4.02 -5.39 -9.66
C CYS A 45 -4.03 -6.42 -8.52
N ARG A 46 -5.11 -6.47 -7.72
CA ARG A 46 -5.32 -7.50 -6.68
C ARG A 46 -5.42 -8.91 -7.28
N GLU A 47 -6.18 -9.06 -8.36
CA GLU A 47 -6.32 -10.34 -9.08
C GLU A 47 -4.96 -10.82 -9.61
N SER A 48 -4.22 -9.94 -10.32
CA SER A 48 -2.90 -10.27 -10.84
C SER A 48 -1.91 -10.60 -9.73
N TYR A 49 -1.90 -9.81 -8.65
CA TYR A 49 -1.02 -10.04 -7.51
C TYR A 49 -1.32 -11.37 -6.81
N THR A 50 -2.60 -11.77 -6.73
CA THR A 50 -3.00 -13.08 -6.19
C THR A 50 -2.41 -14.23 -6.99
N LEU A 51 -2.39 -14.13 -8.31
CA LEU A 51 -1.76 -15.13 -9.18
C LEU A 51 -0.23 -15.13 -9.01
N PHE A 52 0.39 -13.95 -8.96
CA PHE A 52 1.83 -13.83 -8.79
C PHE A 52 2.32 -14.35 -7.44
N LEU A 53 1.53 -14.21 -6.37
CA LEU A 53 1.83 -14.82 -5.07
C LEU A 53 1.89 -16.35 -5.14
N LYS A 54 1.03 -16.98 -5.95
CA LYS A 54 1.07 -18.45 -6.16
C LYS A 54 2.30 -18.86 -6.95
N GLU A 55 2.67 -18.10 -7.97
CA GLU A 55 3.83 -18.37 -8.83
C GLU A 55 5.18 -18.07 -8.14
N LYS A 56 5.20 -17.10 -7.23
CA LYS A 56 6.37 -16.69 -6.45
C LYS A 56 6.02 -16.58 -4.96
N PRO A 57 5.85 -17.71 -4.25
CA PRO A 57 5.57 -17.69 -2.83
C PRO A 57 6.72 -17.04 -2.05
N ILE A 58 6.38 -16.19 -1.10
CA ILE A 58 7.34 -15.41 -0.29
C ILE A 58 8.18 -16.28 0.66
N GLN A 59 7.70 -17.46 1.05
CA GLN A 59 8.25 -18.27 2.15
C GLN A 59 9.78 -18.49 2.08
N LYS A 60 10.32 -18.74 0.87
CA LYS A 60 11.76 -19.01 0.65
C LYS A 60 12.65 -17.76 0.65
N PHE A 61 12.04 -16.57 0.76
CA PHE A 61 12.71 -15.29 0.70
C PHE A 61 12.74 -14.56 2.06
N LEU A 62 11.98 -15.07 3.04
CA LEU A 62 11.97 -14.61 4.44
C LEU A 62 13.20 -15.15 5.20
N VAL A 63 14.39 -14.83 4.69
CA VAL A 63 15.68 -15.28 5.24
C VAL A 63 16.53 -14.09 5.65
N SER A 64 16.56 -13.05 4.82
CA SER A 64 17.25 -11.79 5.08
C SER A 64 16.56 -10.66 4.34
N SER A 65 16.87 -9.42 4.72
CA SER A 65 16.37 -8.23 4.02
C SER A 65 16.76 -8.21 2.55
N GLU A 66 17.97 -8.68 2.23
CA GLU A 66 18.42 -8.83 0.85
C GLU A 66 17.57 -9.86 0.08
N ARG A 67 17.30 -11.04 0.66
CA ARG A 67 16.49 -12.07 0.01
C ARG A 67 15.06 -11.62 -0.19
N LEU A 68 14.49 -10.92 0.80
CA LEU A 68 13.14 -10.38 0.69
C LEU A 68 13.08 -9.22 -0.32
N PHE A 69 14.09 -8.35 -0.35
CA PHE A 69 14.19 -7.28 -1.35
C PHE A 69 14.29 -7.86 -2.77
N TYR A 70 15.10 -8.91 -2.96
CA TYR A 70 15.16 -9.62 -4.23
C TYR A 70 13.78 -10.19 -4.64
N TRP A 71 13.02 -10.75 -3.70
CA TRP A 71 11.65 -11.18 -3.98
C TRP A 71 10.75 -10.02 -4.44
N THR A 72 10.84 -8.86 -3.79
CA THR A 72 10.06 -7.69 -4.22
C THR A 72 10.42 -7.24 -5.64
N TYR A 73 11.70 -7.32 -6.03
CA TYR A 73 12.16 -7.09 -7.40
C TYR A 73 11.56 -8.09 -8.40
N LEU A 74 11.53 -9.38 -8.05
CA LEU A 74 10.88 -10.41 -8.88
C LEU A 74 9.38 -10.16 -9.06
N MET A 75 8.69 -9.75 -7.99
CA MET A 75 7.26 -9.42 -8.04
C MET A 75 6.99 -8.20 -8.93
N HIS A 76 7.83 -7.17 -8.86
CA HIS A 76 7.74 -6.00 -9.74
C HIS A 76 7.95 -6.39 -11.21
N ASN A 77 8.95 -7.23 -11.49
CA ASN A 77 9.20 -7.70 -12.86
C ASN A 77 8.02 -8.50 -13.44
N LYS A 78 7.29 -9.29 -12.63
CA LYS A 78 6.05 -9.94 -13.09
C LYS A 78 4.98 -8.95 -13.52
N VAL A 79 4.83 -7.85 -12.78
CA VAL A 79 3.91 -6.76 -13.15
C VAL A 79 4.39 -6.09 -14.45
N ASN A 80 5.67 -5.79 -14.57
CA ASN A 80 6.25 -5.19 -15.78
C ASN A 80 6.06 -6.10 -17.01
N ASP A 81 6.25 -7.41 -16.88
CA ASP A 81 6.01 -8.38 -17.95
C ASP A 81 4.55 -8.35 -18.40
N LYS A 82 3.62 -8.32 -17.45
CA LYS A 82 2.19 -8.20 -17.76
C LYS A 82 1.88 -6.88 -18.49
N LEU A 83 2.43 -5.76 -18.02
CA LEU A 83 2.21 -4.45 -18.65
C LEU A 83 2.81 -4.38 -20.06
N ARG A 84 3.98 -5.00 -20.30
CA ARG A 84 4.57 -5.15 -21.63
C ARG A 84 3.68 -5.96 -22.57
N LYS A 85 3.17 -7.11 -22.12
CA LYS A 85 2.22 -7.94 -22.89
C LYS A 85 0.93 -7.21 -23.25
N GLN A 86 0.55 -6.21 -22.46
CA GLN A 86 -0.63 -5.37 -22.71
C GLN A 86 -0.31 -4.10 -23.52
N GLY A 87 0.95 -3.87 -23.90
CA GLY A 87 1.39 -2.67 -24.62
C GLY A 87 1.50 -1.40 -23.76
N PHE A 88 1.36 -1.49 -22.44
CA PHE A 88 1.44 -0.35 -21.52
C PHE A 88 2.86 -0.01 -21.07
N LEU A 89 3.82 -0.92 -21.26
CA LEU A 89 5.23 -0.72 -20.96
C LEU A 89 6.06 -1.16 -22.16
N LYS A 90 7.08 -0.38 -22.52
CA LYS A 90 7.98 -0.68 -23.66
C LYS A 90 9.43 -0.91 -23.23
N THR A 91 9.80 -0.45 -22.04
CA THR A 91 11.17 -0.56 -21.53
C THR A 91 11.41 -1.94 -20.92
N GLU A 92 12.67 -2.39 -21.00
CA GLU A 92 13.14 -3.58 -20.30
C GLU A 92 13.19 -3.36 -18.79
N ASN A 93 13.27 -4.46 -18.04
CA ASN A 93 13.50 -4.37 -16.60
C ASN A 93 14.95 -3.91 -16.35
N PRO A 94 15.19 -2.96 -15.43
CA PRO A 94 16.53 -2.69 -14.95
C PRO A 94 17.11 -3.93 -14.25
N SER A 95 18.44 -4.07 -14.26
CA SER A 95 19.09 -5.17 -13.56
C SER A 95 18.86 -5.09 -12.04
N TYR A 96 18.93 -6.22 -11.35
CA TYR A 96 18.84 -6.24 -9.89
C TYR A 96 19.92 -5.38 -9.24
N ALA A 97 21.16 -5.40 -9.77
CA ALA A 97 22.26 -4.58 -9.26
C ALA A 97 21.96 -3.07 -9.38
N THR A 98 21.37 -2.65 -10.50
CA THR A 98 20.92 -1.26 -10.71
C THR A 98 19.88 -0.85 -9.67
N ILE A 99 18.87 -1.70 -9.45
CA ILE A 99 17.81 -1.44 -8.47
C ILE A 99 18.36 -1.45 -7.04
N LYS A 100 19.21 -2.41 -6.69
CA LYS A 100 19.83 -2.48 -5.37
C LYS A 100 20.65 -1.21 -5.07
N LYS A 101 21.49 -0.78 -6.02
CA LYS A 101 22.25 0.47 -5.91
C LYS A 101 21.35 1.69 -5.75
N PHE A 102 20.26 1.78 -6.51
CA PHE A 102 19.28 2.88 -6.39
C PHE A 102 18.68 2.95 -4.99
N TYR A 103 18.27 1.83 -4.41
CA TYR A 103 17.67 1.82 -3.07
C TYR A 103 18.71 2.04 -1.96
N ASP A 104 19.93 1.49 -2.09
CA ASP A 104 21.01 1.65 -1.10
C ASP A 104 21.51 3.10 -0.99
N ILE A 105 21.73 3.76 -2.14
CA ILE A 105 22.19 5.15 -2.19
C ILE A 105 21.03 6.13 -1.97
N GLY A 106 19.82 5.73 -2.38
CA GLY A 106 18.61 6.52 -2.33
C GLY A 106 17.76 6.22 -1.09
N CYS A 107 16.56 5.71 -1.36
CA CYS A 107 15.41 5.72 -0.45
C CYS A 107 15.67 5.05 0.91
N TYR A 108 16.52 4.02 0.98
CA TYR A 108 16.86 3.32 2.22
C TYR A 108 17.37 4.27 3.31
N ASN A 109 18.15 5.30 2.94
CA ASN A 109 18.75 6.25 3.88
C ASN A 109 18.07 7.62 3.88
N LYS A 110 17.22 7.93 2.90
CA LYS A 110 16.71 9.30 2.66
C LYS A 110 15.20 9.43 2.54
N CYS A 111 14.48 8.33 2.32
CA CYS A 111 13.03 8.44 2.20
C CYS A 111 12.38 8.71 3.53
N THR A 112 11.39 9.57 3.48
CA THR A 112 10.56 9.91 4.62
C THR A 112 9.16 9.35 4.38
N TYR A 113 8.31 9.42 5.41
CA TYR A 113 6.96 8.93 5.30
C TYR A 113 6.17 9.56 4.14
N ILE A 114 6.49 10.79 3.74
CA ILE A 114 5.82 11.52 2.65
C ILE A 114 5.88 10.77 1.31
N ASP A 115 6.95 10.01 1.07
CA ASP A 115 7.16 9.23 -0.16
C ASP A 115 6.12 8.10 -0.31
N TYR A 116 5.50 7.70 0.80
CA TYR A 116 4.53 6.62 0.89
C TYR A 116 3.09 7.12 1.09
N VAL A 117 2.90 8.38 1.49
CA VAL A 117 1.56 8.95 1.81
C VAL A 117 0.59 8.84 0.64
N THR A 118 1.07 8.99 -0.59
CA THR A 118 0.21 8.85 -1.77
C THR A 118 -0.36 7.44 -1.88
N PHE A 119 0.47 6.41 -1.75
CA PHE A 119 -0.01 5.03 -1.76
C PHE A 119 -0.89 4.70 -0.55
N ILE A 120 -0.44 5.03 0.66
CA ILE A 120 -1.19 4.73 1.90
C ILE A 120 -2.55 5.42 1.88
N GLY A 121 -2.61 6.69 1.48
CA GLY A 121 -3.85 7.42 1.30
C GLY A 121 -4.74 6.78 0.23
N CYS A 122 -4.18 6.31 -0.90
CA CYS A 122 -4.98 5.58 -1.88
C CYS A 122 -5.55 4.26 -1.35
N VAL A 123 -4.79 3.52 -0.51
CA VAL A 123 -5.31 2.34 0.19
C VAL A 123 -6.47 2.74 1.09
N VAL A 124 -6.28 3.76 1.94
CA VAL A 124 -7.31 4.30 2.86
C VAL A 124 -8.59 4.72 2.12
N PHE A 125 -8.50 5.52 1.06
CA PHE A 125 -9.68 6.00 0.33
C PHE A 125 -10.39 4.92 -0.50
N ASN A 126 -9.69 3.81 -0.79
CA ASN A 126 -10.25 2.67 -1.48
C ASN A 126 -10.88 1.66 -0.50
N TYR A 127 -10.83 1.94 0.80
CA TYR A 127 -11.47 1.13 1.83
C TYR A 127 -12.99 1.05 1.60
N GLY A 128 -13.61 -0.11 1.86
CA GLY A 128 -15.03 -0.34 1.56
C GLY A 128 -15.40 -0.53 0.07
N SER A 129 -14.52 -0.19 -0.89
CA SER A 129 -14.67 -0.64 -2.29
C SER A 129 -14.13 -2.07 -2.52
N ILE A 130 -13.70 -2.71 -1.43
CA ILE A 130 -13.05 -4.02 -1.38
C ILE A 130 -13.89 -4.88 -0.43
N GLY A 131 -14.50 -5.97 -0.95
CA GLY A 131 -15.25 -6.92 -0.13
C GLY A 131 -16.65 -7.29 -0.61
N SER A 132 -17.03 -6.92 -1.85
CA SER A 132 -18.34 -7.26 -2.43
C SER A 132 -18.36 -8.56 -3.25
N THR A 133 -17.27 -9.35 -3.22
CA THR A 133 -17.17 -10.63 -3.92
C THR A 133 -17.32 -11.79 -2.93
N LYS A 134 -17.99 -12.87 -3.34
CA LYS A 134 -18.15 -14.11 -2.54
C LYS A 134 -16.82 -14.61 -1.92
N ASP A 135 -15.68 -14.33 -2.57
CA ASP A 135 -14.36 -14.84 -2.19
C ASP A 135 -13.65 -14.07 -1.06
N CYS A 136 -14.10 -12.86 -0.68
CA CYS A 136 -13.53 -12.11 0.45
C CYS A 136 -14.60 -11.17 1.02
N PRO A 137 -15.34 -11.59 2.06
CA PRO A 137 -16.26 -10.75 2.81
C PRO A 137 -15.55 -9.59 3.53
N SER A 138 -16.33 -8.66 4.10
CA SER A 138 -15.82 -7.49 4.86
C SER A 138 -14.74 -7.83 5.89
N GLN A 139 -14.88 -8.96 6.60
CA GLN A 139 -13.93 -9.43 7.61
C GLN A 139 -12.50 -9.65 7.09
N CYS A 140 -12.38 -10.14 5.85
CA CYS A 140 -11.11 -10.39 5.19
C CYS A 140 -10.41 -9.06 4.85
N THR A 141 -11.16 -8.08 4.36
CA THR A 141 -10.65 -6.70 4.15
C THR A 141 -10.24 -6.06 5.47
N GLN A 142 -11.06 -6.11 6.52
CA GLN A 142 -10.71 -5.53 7.83
C GLN A 142 -9.41 -6.12 8.38
N THR A 143 -9.25 -7.46 8.30
CA THR A 143 -8.02 -8.14 8.73
C THR A 143 -6.79 -7.64 7.96
N ALA A 144 -6.90 -7.49 6.64
CA ALA A 144 -5.81 -6.97 5.83
C ALA A 144 -5.40 -5.54 6.23
N TYR A 145 -6.37 -4.67 6.53
CA TYR A 145 -6.09 -3.29 6.97
C TYR A 145 -5.45 -3.27 8.37
N LYS A 146 -5.90 -4.12 9.30
CA LYS A 146 -5.25 -4.28 10.62
C LYS A 146 -3.79 -4.70 10.48
N ILE A 147 -3.52 -5.69 9.63
CA ILE A 147 -2.15 -6.14 9.33
C ILE A 147 -1.33 -5.00 8.74
N PHE A 148 -1.88 -4.28 7.77
CA PHE A 148 -1.22 -3.17 7.10
C PHE A 148 -0.79 -2.07 8.08
N PHE A 149 -1.73 -1.56 8.90
CA PHE A 149 -1.42 -0.50 9.86
C PHE A 149 -0.54 -0.98 11.02
N LYS A 150 -0.69 -2.23 11.47
CA LYS A 150 0.23 -2.82 12.45
C LYS A 150 1.66 -2.84 11.92
N HIS A 151 1.84 -3.22 10.66
CA HIS A 151 3.15 -3.24 10.04
C HIS A 151 3.72 -1.82 9.87
N LEU A 152 2.90 -0.86 9.43
CA LEU A 152 3.30 0.55 9.33
C LEU A 152 3.72 1.13 10.68
N ASN A 153 2.99 0.83 11.77
CA ASN A 153 3.41 1.19 13.13
C ASN A 153 4.77 0.60 13.50
N MET A 154 5.02 -0.67 13.16
CA MET A 154 6.31 -1.32 13.43
C MET A 154 7.48 -0.62 12.71
N ILE A 155 7.32 -0.27 11.43
CA ILE A 155 8.42 0.27 10.60
C ILE A 155 8.51 1.81 10.58
N PHE A 156 7.44 2.50 10.99
CA PHE A 156 7.31 3.95 11.10
C PHE A 156 6.58 4.33 12.41
N PRO A 157 7.11 3.99 13.60
CA PRO A 157 6.41 4.17 14.87
C PRO A 157 6.17 5.64 15.23
N LYS A 158 7.04 6.54 14.78
CA LYS A 158 6.85 7.99 14.95
C LYS A 158 5.64 8.45 14.15
N GLU A 159 5.50 7.96 12.92
CA GLU A 159 4.44 8.39 12.02
C GLU A 159 3.10 7.70 12.24
N HIS A 160 3.17 6.44 12.66
CA HIS A 160 2.03 5.61 13.01
C HIS A 160 2.10 5.22 14.48
N PRO A 161 1.92 6.16 15.44
CA PRO A 161 2.02 5.83 16.86
C PRO A 161 0.88 4.95 17.35
N ILE A 162 -0.26 4.95 16.64
CA ILE A 162 -1.42 4.12 16.95
C ILE A 162 -1.97 3.45 15.68
N THR A 163 -2.66 2.33 15.87
CA THR A 163 -3.33 1.57 14.82
C THR A 163 -4.85 1.76 14.91
N PRO A 164 -5.62 1.62 13.80
CA PRO A 164 -7.05 1.85 13.85
C PRO A 164 -7.76 0.72 14.61
N GLU A 165 -8.63 1.10 15.54
CA GLU A 165 -9.53 0.16 16.23
C GLU A 165 -10.54 -0.47 15.26
N THR A 166 -11.12 -1.61 15.64
CA THR A 166 -12.13 -2.32 14.81
C THR A 166 -13.28 -1.40 14.38
N LYS A 167 -13.79 -0.54 15.28
CA LYS A 167 -14.90 0.39 14.97
C LYS A 167 -14.59 1.38 13.84
N ILE A 168 -13.31 1.71 13.66
CA ILE A 168 -12.83 2.60 12.59
C ILE A 168 -12.90 1.89 11.24
N LEU A 169 -12.82 0.57 11.27
CA LEU A 169 -12.89 -0.35 10.14
C LEU A 169 -14.34 -0.81 9.84
N ASP A 170 -15.35 -0.20 10.45
CA ASP A 170 -16.74 -0.51 10.10
C ASP A 170 -17.21 0.28 8.86
N ASN A 171 -16.57 1.41 8.56
CA ASN A 171 -16.95 2.30 7.46
C ASN A 171 -15.72 2.92 6.79
N ASN A 172 -15.76 3.07 5.46
CA ASN A 172 -14.76 3.80 4.68
C ASN A 172 -14.45 5.18 5.27
N CYS A 173 -15.49 5.98 5.55
CA CYS A 173 -15.27 7.35 5.96
C CYS A 173 -14.68 7.48 7.37
N ASN A 174 -14.94 6.51 8.26
CA ASN A 174 -14.29 6.48 9.58
C ASN A 174 -12.78 6.33 9.43
N LEU A 175 -12.33 5.43 8.54
CA LEU A 175 -10.90 5.24 8.30
C LEU A 175 -10.26 6.48 7.65
N VAL A 176 -10.93 7.12 6.70
CA VAL A 176 -10.44 8.36 6.05
C VAL A 176 -10.26 9.48 7.08
N VAL A 177 -11.29 9.72 7.90
CA VAL A 177 -11.25 10.75 8.96
C VAL A 177 -10.18 10.42 9.99
N TRP A 178 -10.11 9.16 10.45
CA TRP A 178 -9.10 8.72 11.40
C TRP A 178 -7.69 8.93 10.86
N TYR A 179 -7.42 8.50 9.63
CA TYR A 179 -6.09 8.60 9.04
C TYR A 179 -5.67 10.07 8.87
N TYR A 180 -6.57 10.95 8.43
CA TYR A 180 -6.26 12.38 8.36
C TYR A 180 -5.97 12.97 9.74
N THR A 181 -6.89 12.82 10.70
CA THR A 181 -6.80 13.48 12.02
C THR A 181 -5.69 12.92 12.90
N THR A 182 -5.39 11.62 12.79
CA THR A 182 -4.46 10.93 13.67
C THR A 182 -3.06 10.82 13.06
N ILE A 183 -2.96 10.56 11.76
CA ILE A 183 -1.67 10.26 11.12
C ILE A 183 -1.08 11.49 10.44
N LEU A 184 -1.89 12.25 9.70
CA LEU A 184 -1.43 13.38 8.88
C LEU A 184 -1.48 14.73 9.61
N ASN A 185 -2.53 15.00 10.39
CA ASN A 185 -2.76 16.28 11.06
C ASN A 185 -2.48 16.18 12.57
N ARG A 186 -1.24 15.83 12.95
CA ARG A 186 -0.89 15.56 14.36
C ARG A 186 -0.96 16.78 15.27
N GLU A 187 -0.83 17.97 14.71
CA GLU A 187 -1.01 19.23 15.44
C GLU A 187 -2.48 19.48 15.81
N LYS A 188 -3.41 18.60 15.36
CA LYS A 188 -4.85 18.66 15.64
C LYS A 188 -5.48 20.01 15.29
N ILE A 189 -4.91 20.71 14.31
CA ILE A 189 -5.44 21.97 13.83
C ILE A 189 -6.76 21.67 13.12
N ASN A 190 -7.88 22.07 13.71
CA ASN A 190 -9.18 21.88 13.09
C ASN A 190 -9.33 22.88 11.94
N ASN A 191 -9.10 22.42 10.71
CA ASN A 191 -9.20 23.22 9.50
C ASN A 191 -9.93 22.43 8.42
N GLN A 192 -11.25 22.67 8.31
CA GLN A 192 -12.11 22.04 7.31
C GLN A 192 -11.60 22.27 5.88
N GLN A 193 -11.04 23.44 5.57
CA GLN A 193 -10.52 23.76 4.24
C GLN A 193 -9.31 22.88 3.88
N LEU A 194 -8.44 22.61 4.85
CA LEU A 194 -7.28 21.73 4.65
C LEU A 194 -7.71 20.27 4.45
N PHE A 195 -8.73 19.83 5.19
CA PHE A 195 -9.32 18.51 5.00
C PHE A 195 -10.02 18.37 3.65
N ASP A 196 -10.76 19.38 3.22
CA ASP A 196 -11.40 19.38 1.90
C ASP A 196 -10.36 19.28 0.78
N LYS A 197 -9.22 19.98 0.90
CA LYS A 197 -8.08 19.82 -0.03
C LYS A 197 -7.55 18.39 -0.03
N TYR A 198 -7.37 17.79 1.14
CA TYR A 198 -6.94 16.40 1.29
C TYR A 198 -7.92 15.41 0.65
N ILE A 199 -9.22 15.54 0.92
CA ILE A 199 -10.27 14.72 0.31
C ILE A 199 -10.24 14.86 -1.22
N ASN A 200 -10.21 16.09 -1.72
CA ASN A 200 -10.23 16.37 -3.14
C ASN A 200 -9.01 15.79 -3.87
N TYR A 201 -7.83 15.82 -3.25
CA TYR A 201 -6.62 15.21 -3.80
C TYR A 201 -6.82 13.72 -4.13
N PHE A 202 -7.31 12.92 -3.18
CA PHE A 202 -7.50 11.48 -3.38
C PHE A 202 -8.75 11.14 -4.22
N VAL A 203 -9.81 11.95 -4.15
CA VAL A 203 -10.98 11.80 -5.04
C VAL A 203 -10.56 11.97 -6.51
N ASN A 204 -9.69 12.94 -6.80
CA ASN A 204 -9.19 13.18 -8.16
C ASN A 204 -8.25 12.07 -8.68
N MET A 205 -7.78 11.17 -7.81
CA MET A 205 -7.01 9.98 -8.18
C MET A 205 -7.87 8.75 -8.47
N ARG A 206 -9.21 8.87 -8.41
CA ARG A 206 -10.10 7.76 -8.78
C ARG A 206 -9.92 7.40 -10.25
N ALA A 207 -10.02 6.11 -10.52
CA ALA A 207 -10.10 5.63 -11.89
C ALA A 207 -11.51 5.94 -12.43
N THR A 208 -11.62 6.14 -13.74
CA THR A 208 -12.90 6.41 -14.42
C THR A 208 -13.96 5.33 -14.17
N CYS A 209 -13.52 4.08 -13.90
CA CYS A 209 -14.38 2.95 -13.57
C CYS A 209 -14.90 2.92 -12.11
N SER A 210 -14.67 3.96 -11.30
CA SER A 210 -15.07 4.01 -9.90
C SER A 210 -16.45 4.67 -9.74
N THR A 211 -17.43 3.95 -9.20
CA THR A 211 -18.72 4.52 -8.81
C THR A 211 -18.54 5.49 -7.62
N LYS A 212 -19.20 6.65 -7.64
CA LYS A 212 -19.04 7.74 -6.67
C LYS A 212 -19.46 7.32 -5.24
N THR A 213 -18.50 7.07 -4.35
CA THR A 213 -18.72 7.15 -2.88
C THR A 213 -17.78 8.22 -2.33
N SER A 214 -18.14 9.50 -2.36
CA SER A 214 -17.28 10.54 -1.75
C SER A 214 -17.52 10.58 -0.25
N CYS A 215 -16.47 10.42 0.56
CA CYS A 215 -16.50 10.81 1.97
C CYS A 215 -16.47 12.34 2.08
N ARG A 216 -17.58 13.00 1.71
CA ARG A 216 -17.83 14.40 2.04
C ARG A 216 -18.47 14.43 3.42
N VAL A 217 -17.67 14.11 4.43
CA VAL A 217 -18.06 14.20 5.84
C VAL A 217 -17.42 15.48 6.39
N LYS A 218 -18.13 16.23 7.24
CA LYS A 218 -17.57 17.40 7.92
C LYS A 218 -16.67 16.93 9.08
N LEU A 219 -15.50 17.55 9.24
CA LEU A 219 -14.64 17.39 10.41
C LEU A 219 -15.17 18.17 11.62
#